data_AF-A0A521QZC6-F1
#
_entry.id   AF-A0A521QZC6-F1
#
_cell.length_a   1.000
_cell.length_b   1.000
_cell.length_c   1.000
_cell.angle_alpha   90.00
_cell.angle_beta   90.00
_cell.angle_gamma   90.00
#
_symmetry.space_group_name_H-M   'P 1'
#
loop_
_entity.id
_entity.type
_entity.pdbx_description
1 polymer ?
#
loop_
_entity_poly.entity_id
_entity_poly.type
_entity_poly.pdbx_seq_one_letter_code
_entity_poly.pdbx_strand_id
1 'polypeptide(L)'
;MLFELQELVDRLDATGRQIVEAPMKLEFHRDLLLQIQRMSMLAQAPDLPLYIRSAAKDVETRANRAARAAESANAVDLEEIIQEMQVGLDALRAAIERGRA
;
A
#
# COMPACT_ATOMS: atom_id res chain seq x y z
N MET A 1 16.74 -3.07 4.70
CA MET A 1 15.80 -1.93 4.55
C MET A 1 15.26 -1.76 3.14
N LEU A 2 16.04 -1.34 2.12
CA LEU A 2 15.46 -1.14 0.77
C LEU A 2 14.88 -2.43 0.13
N PHE A 3 15.40 -3.60 0.48
CA PHE A 3 14.85 -4.90 0.05
C PHE A 3 13.50 -5.20 0.74
N GLU A 4 13.41 -5.00 2.06
CA GLU A 4 12.18 -5.21 2.83
C GLU A 4 11.05 -4.24 2.41
N LEU A 5 11.43 -3.02 2.01
CA LEU A 5 10.54 -2.03 1.40
C LEU A 5 9.94 -2.54 0.08
N GLN A 6 10.77 -3.12 -0.79
CA GLN A 6 10.31 -3.68 -2.06
C GLN A 6 9.33 -4.83 -1.82
N GLU A 7 9.66 -5.76 -0.94
CA GLU A 7 8.74 -6.85 -0.60
C GLU A 7 7.42 -6.35 0.01
N LEU A 8 7.45 -5.28 0.80
CA LEU A 8 6.24 -4.69 1.34
C LEU A 8 5.37 -4.11 0.22
N VAL A 9 5.97 -3.40 -0.73
CA VAL A 9 5.27 -2.85 -1.90
C VAL A 9 4.64 -3.97 -2.71
N ASP A 10 5.36 -5.05 -2.97
CA ASP A 10 4.85 -6.20 -3.72
C ASP A 10 3.71 -6.92 -2.99
N ARG A 11 3.83 -7.09 -1.67
CA ARG A 11 2.75 -7.66 -0.84
C ARG A 11 1.50 -6.78 -0.83
N LEU A 12 1.66 -5.46 -0.77
CA LEU A 12 0.54 -4.52 -0.75
C LEU A 12 -0.19 -4.44 -2.10
N ASP A 13 0.56 -4.53 -3.22
CA ASP A 13 -0.06 -4.67 -4.54
C ASP A 13 -0.85 -5.98 -4.65
N ALA A 14 -0.25 -7.11 -4.25
CA ALA A 14 -0.90 -8.41 -4.28
C ALA A 14 -2.19 -8.45 -3.43
N THR A 15 -2.13 -7.95 -2.19
CA THR A 15 -3.30 -7.90 -1.31
C THR A 15 -4.39 -6.97 -1.86
N GLY A 16 -4.03 -5.85 -2.49
CA GLY A 16 -5.01 -4.99 -3.15
C GLY A 16 -5.79 -5.73 -4.24
N ARG A 17 -5.10 -6.48 -5.11
CA ARG A 17 -5.74 -7.29 -6.16
C ARG A 17 -6.65 -8.37 -5.57
N GLN A 18 -6.19 -9.06 -4.54
CA GLN A 18 -6.97 -10.09 -3.83
C GLN A 18 -8.25 -9.55 -3.19
N ILE A 19 -8.21 -8.33 -2.66
CA ILE A 19 -9.38 -7.65 -2.09
C ILE A 19 -10.41 -7.33 -3.17
N VAL A 20 -9.99 -6.91 -4.36
CA VAL A 20 -10.90 -6.67 -5.49
C VAL A 20 -11.55 -7.98 -5.94
N GLU A 21 -10.76 -9.05 -6.05
CA GLU A 21 -11.26 -10.37 -6.48
C GLU A 21 -12.22 -11.02 -5.47
N ALA A 22 -11.96 -10.86 -4.17
CA ALA A 22 -12.77 -11.45 -3.11
C ALA A 22 -12.93 -10.51 -1.90
N PRO A 23 -13.73 -9.45 -2.04
CA PRO A 23 -13.86 -8.39 -1.02
C PRO A 23 -14.48 -8.87 0.29
N MET A 24 -15.12 -10.04 0.33
CA MET A 24 -15.72 -10.60 1.54
C MET A 24 -14.75 -11.46 2.36
N LYS A 25 -13.53 -11.70 1.88
CA LYS A 25 -12.55 -12.54 2.57
C LYS A 25 -11.79 -11.76 3.63
N LEU A 26 -12.14 -12.01 4.90
CA LEU A 26 -11.54 -11.37 6.08
C LEU A 26 -10.00 -11.48 6.15
N GLU A 27 -9.42 -12.55 5.60
CA GLU A 27 -7.96 -12.73 5.53
C GLU A 27 -7.28 -11.57 4.80
N PHE A 28 -7.83 -11.12 3.67
CA PHE A 28 -7.25 -10.06 2.86
C PHE A 28 -7.37 -8.69 3.53
N HIS A 29 -8.48 -8.42 4.23
CA HIS A 29 -8.63 -7.21 5.04
C HIS A 29 -7.59 -7.13 6.16
N ARG A 30 -7.37 -8.24 6.86
CA ARG A 30 -6.36 -8.31 7.92
C ARG A 30 -4.97 -8.06 7.38
N ASP A 31 -4.63 -8.67 6.24
CA ASP A 31 -3.34 -8.48 5.60
C ASP A 31 -3.12 -7.04 5.15
N LEU A 32 -4.16 -6.40 4.60
CA LEU A 32 -4.12 -4.99 4.21
C LEU A 32 -3.83 -4.10 5.43
N LEU A 33 -4.51 -4.30 6.56
CA LEU A 33 -4.27 -3.54 7.79
C LEU A 33 -2.83 -3.70 8.31
N LEU A 34 -2.29 -4.92 8.27
CA LEU A 34 -0.90 -5.18 8.67
C LEU A 34 0.09 -4.46 7.74
N GLN A 35 -0.18 -4.43 6.44
CA GLN A 35 0.67 -3.75 5.46
C GLN A 35 0.59 -2.23 5.58
N ILE A 36 -0.59 -1.67 5.86
CA ILE A 36 -0.79 -0.25 6.17
C ILE A 36 0.08 0.15 7.36
N GLN A 37 0.06 -0.64 8.44
CA GLN A 37 0.88 -0.37 9.62
C GLN A 37 2.36 -0.36 9.27
N ARG A 38 2.83 -1.32 8.47
CA ARG A 38 4.23 -1.37 8.00
C ARG A 38 4.58 -0.17 7.13
N MET A 39 3.67 0.27 6.26
CA MET A 39 3.87 1.46 5.43
C MET A 39 3.95 2.73 6.28
N SER A 40 3.13 2.85 7.32
CA SER A 40 3.14 3.97 8.27
C SER A 40 4.46 4.05 9.04
N MET A 41 5.01 2.92 9.48
CA MET A 41 6.33 2.88 10.10
C MET A 41 7.43 3.38 9.15
N LEU A 42 7.38 2.97 7.88
CA LEU A 42 8.35 3.42 6.87
C LEU A 42 8.23 4.92 6.56
N ALA A 43 7.01 5.45 6.48
CA ALA A 43 6.80 6.89 6.29
C ALA A 43 7.41 7.73 7.44
N GLN A 44 7.54 7.13 8.63
CA GLN A 44 8.11 7.77 9.82
C GLN A 44 9.60 7.47 10.04
N ALA A 45 10.17 6.51 9.31
CA ALA A 45 11.56 6.07 9.47
C ALA A 45 12.54 7.22 9.15
N PRO A 46 13.31 7.74 10.12
CA PRO A 46 14.12 8.95 9.94
C PRO A 46 15.35 8.73 9.04
N ASP A 47 15.78 7.49 8.91
CA ASP A 47 16.91 7.01 8.11
C ASP A 47 16.59 6.85 6.62
N LEU A 48 15.30 6.84 6.26
CA LEU A 48 14.89 6.78 4.86
C LEU A 48 14.91 8.18 4.20
N PRO A 49 15.35 8.28 2.93
CA PRO A 49 15.25 9.52 2.17
C PRO A 49 13.83 10.09 2.16
N LEU A 50 13.72 11.42 2.25
CA LEU A 50 12.43 12.13 2.34
C LEU A 50 11.46 11.76 1.21
N TYR A 51 11.95 11.58 -0.01
CA TYR A 51 11.12 11.22 -1.16
C TYR A 51 10.51 9.81 -1.03
N ILE A 52 11.22 8.85 -0.41
CA ILE A 52 10.69 7.50 -0.14
C ILE A 52 9.61 7.60 0.95
N ARG A 53 9.88 8.35 2.02
CA ARG A 53 8.92 8.57 3.11
C ARG A 53 7.65 9.25 2.64
N SER A 54 7.78 10.24 1.76
CA SER A 54 6.65 10.96 1.16
C SER A 54 5.81 10.02 0.29
N ALA A 55 6.44 9.19 -0.55
CA ALA A 55 5.74 8.21 -1.36
C ALA A 55 5.06 7.13 -0.50
N ALA A 56 5.73 6.66 0.56
CA ALA A 56 5.14 5.74 1.54
C ALA A 56 3.91 6.36 2.23
N LYS A 57 3.95 7.64 2.57
CA LYS A 57 2.80 8.33 3.21
C LYS A 57 1.59 8.45 2.28
N ASP A 58 1.83 8.71 1.00
CA ASP A 58 0.78 8.75 -0.02
C ASP A 58 0.13 7.37 -0.19
N VAL A 59 0.93 6.31 -0.30
CA VAL A 59 0.44 4.91 -0.33
C VAL A 59 -0.34 4.57 0.93
N GLU A 60 0.17 4.90 2.11
CA GLU A 60 -0.53 4.70 3.39
C GLU A 60 -1.92 5.36 3.38
N THR A 61 -2.03 6.57 2.82
CA THR A 61 -3.29 7.32 2.76
C THR A 61 -4.31 6.62 1.87
N ARG A 62 -3.88 6.12 0.71
CA ARG A 62 -4.75 5.38 -0.23
C ARG A 62 -5.13 4.01 0.30
N ALA A 63 -4.20 3.29 0.92
CA ALA A 63 -4.47 2.00 1.54
C ALA A 63 -5.49 2.13 2.70
N ASN A 64 -5.41 3.20 3.50
CA ASN A 64 -6.43 3.49 4.52
C ASN A 64 -7.81 3.77 3.92
N ARG A 65 -7.89 4.47 2.78
CA ARG A 65 -9.15 4.64 2.05
C ARG A 65 -9.68 3.29 1.56
N ALA A 66 -8.81 2.44 1.03
CA ALA A 66 -9.17 1.11 0.55
C ALA A 66 -9.76 0.25 1.67
N ALA A 67 -9.11 0.23 2.84
CA ALA A 67 -9.59 -0.52 4.00
C ALA A 67 -11.00 -0.08 4.42
N ARG A 68 -11.26 1.24 4.46
CA ARG A 68 -12.59 1.78 4.79
C ARG A 68 -13.64 1.45 3.74
N ALA A 69 -13.28 1.50 2.46
CA ALA A 69 -14.20 1.14 1.37
C ALA A 69 -14.50 -0.36 1.36
N ALA A 70 -13.53 -1.19 1.72
CA ALA A 70 -13.69 -2.63 1.82
C ALA A 70 -14.65 -3.00 2.97
N GLU A 71 -14.70 -2.20 4.04
CA GLU A 71 -15.68 -2.34 5.13
C GLU A 71 -17.11 -1.88 4.74
N SER A 72 -17.25 -0.94 3.81
CA SER A 72 -18.55 -0.33 3.47
C SER A 72 -19.37 -1.10 2.44
N ALA A 73 -18.90 -2.26 1.97
CA ALA A 73 -19.52 -3.12 0.95
C ALA A 73 -19.79 -2.44 -0.42
N ASN A 74 -19.19 -1.28 -0.69
CA ASN A 74 -19.35 -0.60 -1.98
C ASN A 74 -18.21 -1.01 -2.94
N ALA A 75 -18.46 -2.07 -3.73
CA ALA A 75 -17.42 -2.70 -4.55
C ALA A 75 -16.85 -1.79 -5.66
N VAL A 76 -17.66 -0.87 -6.20
CA VAL A 76 -17.23 0.05 -7.29
C VAL A 76 -16.18 1.04 -6.78
N ASP A 77 -16.42 1.64 -5.62
CA ASP A 77 -15.46 2.58 -5.01
C ASP A 77 -14.16 1.87 -4.63
N LEU A 78 -14.25 0.60 -4.21
CA LEU A 78 -13.11 -0.19 -3.78
C LEU A 78 -12.11 -0.45 -4.92
N GLU A 79 -12.59 -0.83 -6.10
CA GLU A 79 -11.72 -1.10 -7.26
C GLU A 79 -10.95 0.16 -7.69
N GLU A 80 -11.63 1.31 -7.77
CA GLU A 80 -11.00 2.59 -8.10
C GLU A 80 -9.95 3.00 -7.05
N ILE A 81 -10.28 2.87 -5.76
CA ILE A 81 -9.34 3.22 -4.68
C ILE A 81 -8.12 2.29 -4.68
N ILE A 82 -8.30 0.99 -4.95
CA ILE A 82 -7.19 0.04 -5.08
C ILE A 82 -6.32 0.40 -6.29
N GLN A 83 -6.90 0.78 -7.43
CA GLN A 83 -6.15 1.21 -8.59
C GLN A 83 -5.32 2.47 -8.32
N GLU A 84 -5.89 3.47 -7.64
CA GLU A 84 -5.13 4.64 -7.18
C GLU A 84 -3.98 4.26 -6.24
N MET A 85 -4.22 3.33 -5.32
CA MET A 85 -3.18 2.81 -4.42
C MET A 85 -2.04 2.16 -5.21
N GLN A 86 -2.36 1.35 -6.22
CA GLN A 86 -1.38 0.69 -7.09
C GLN A 86 -0.50 1.67 -7.86
N VAL A 87 -1.08 2.74 -8.39
CA VAL A 87 -0.30 3.83 -9.01
C VAL A 87 0.69 4.45 -8.02
N GLY A 88 0.29 4.59 -6.75
CA GLY A 88 1.18 5.06 -5.68
C GLY A 88 2.29 4.06 -5.35
N LEU A 89 1.98 2.76 -5.36
CA LEU A 89 2.94 1.68 -5.17
C LEU A 89 4.00 1.65 -6.26
N ASP A 90 3.62 1.88 -7.52
CA ASP A 90 4.56 1.99 -8.64
C ASP A 90 5.49 3.19 -8.50
N ALA A 91 4.96 4.34 -8.06
CA ALA A 91 5.77 5.52 -7.78
C ALA A 91 6.76 5.28 -6.62
N LEU A 92 6.33 4.58 -5.57
CA LEU A 92 7.18 4.20 -4.44
C LEU A 92 8.26 3.18 -4.87
N ARG A 93 7.91 2.21 -5.72
CA ARG A 93 8.86 1.26 -6.32
C ARG A 93 9.94 1.99 -7.10
N ALA A 94 9.56 2.90 -8.00
CA ALA A 94 10.51 3.71 -8.74
C ALA A 94 11.37 4.62 -7.85
N ALA A 95 10.84 5.09 -6.71
CA ALA A 95 11.62 5.83 -5.72
C ALA A 95 12.66 4.93 -5.02
N ILE A 96 12.26 3.72 -4.61
CA ILE A 96 13.17 2.74 -3.99
C ILE A 96 14.29 2.36 -4.95
N GLU A 97 13.97 2.08 -6.22
CA GLU A 97 14.94 1.72 -7.25
C GLU A 97 15.94 2.85 -7.50
N ARG A 98 15.47 4.10 -7.61
CA ARG A 98 16.36 5.28 -7.72
C ARG A 98 17.28 5.46 -6.52
N GLY A 99 16.82 5.11 -5.32
CA GLY A 99 17.65 5.16 -4.10
C GLY A 99 18.67 4.03 -3.98
N ARG A 100 18.63 3.02 -4.85
CA ARG A 100 19.62 1.93 -4.93
C ARG A 100 20.75 2.20 -5.94
N ALA A 101 20.51 3.07 -6.92
CA ALA A 101 21.45 3.44 -7.98
C ALA A 101 22.47 4.48 -7.48
#